data_AF-Q6WU83-F1
#
_entry.id   AF-Q6WU83-F1
#
_cell.length_a   1.000
_cell.length_b   1.000
_cell.length_c   1.000
_cell.angle_alpha   90.00
_cell.angle_beta   90.00
_cell.angle_gamma   90.00
#
_symmetry.space_group_name_H-M   'P 1'
#
loop_
_entity.id
_entity.type
_entity.pdbx_description
1 polymer ?
#
loop_
_entity_poly.entity_id
_entity_poly.type
_entity_poly.pdbx_seq_one_letter_code
_entity_poly.pdbx_strand_id
1 'polypeptide(L)'
;MNSKLKFYQSIRFKIALVFVLILMLTLECVGAVFVRQLEHQNLNTFKQTIELPSYVDNSLAEQLSRSNTKKANKQINQILSEVNNNNISEIRVVDSKSIVRGTS
;
A
#
# COMPACT_ATOMS: atom_id res chain seq x y z
N MET A 1 -1.99 64.29 17.50
CA MET A 1 -2.41 62.90 17.80
C MET A 1 -1.55 61.97 16.94
N ASN A 2 -0.47 61.42 17.50
CA ASN A 2 0.54 60.65 16.74
C ASN A 2 0.04 59.22 16.49
N SER A 3 -0.64 58.98 15.37
CA SER A 3 -0.92 57.62 14.92
C SER A 3 0.37 56.99 14.39
N LYS A 4 1.13 56.32 15.26
CA LYS A 4 2.21 55.43 14.83
C LYS A 4 1.58 54.39 13.88
N LEU A 5 2.03 54.35 12.62
CA LEU A 5 1.56 53.36 11.65
C LEU A 5 1.65 51.97 12.28
N LYS A 6 0.55 51.20 12.29
CA LYS A 6 0.58 49.83 12.78
C LYS A 6 1.53 49.03 11.88
N PHE A 7 2.33 48.12 12.43
CA PHE A 7 3.36 47.44 11.63
C PHE A 7 2.80 46.68 10.41
N TYR A 8 1.57 46.15 10.51
CA TYR A 8 0.82 45.52 9.42
C TYR A 8 0.40 46.47 8.28
N GLN A 9 0.45 47.79 8.51
CA GLN A 9 0.12 48.80 7.50
C GLN A 9 1.33 49.18 6.62
N SER A 10 2.54 48.74 6.98
CA SER A 10 3.76 48.98 6.21
C SER A 10 3.72 48.27 4.86
N ILE A 11 4.09 48.97 3.79
CA ILE A 11 4.20 48.41 2.43
C ILE A 11 5.22 47.27 2.39
N ARG A 12 6.37 47.43 3.07
CA ARG A 12 7.41 46.39 3.15
C ARG A 12 6.89 45.11 3.81
N PHE A 13 6.09 45.25 4.86
CA PHE A 13 5.46 44.11 5.54
C PHE A 13 4.47 43.39 4.61
N LYS A 14 3.62 44.13 3.89
CA LYS A 14 2.66 43.54 2.93
C LYS A 14 3.38 42.75 1.84
N ILE A 15 4.46 43.29 1.26
CA ILE A 15 5.24 42.62 0.23
C ILE A 15 5.88 41.33 0.78
N ALA A 16 6.52 41.40 1.96
CA ALA A 16 7.10 40.22 2.60
C ALA A 16 6.06 39.15 2.91
N LEU A 17 4.86 39.56 3.38
CA LEU A 17 3.75 38.65 3.65
C LEU A 17 3.32 37.92 2.37
N VAL A 18 3.20 38.61 1.24
CA VAL A 18 2.85 37.98 -0.05
C VAL A 18 3.89 36.94 -0.44
N PHE A 19 5.19 37.23 -0.29
CA PHE A 19 6.24 36.24 -0.56
C PHE A 19 6.13 35.01 0.34
N VAL A 20 5.90 35.18 1.64
CA VAL A 20 5.73 34.06 2.57
C VAL A 20 4.49 33.23 2.20
N LEU A 21 3.37 33.87 1.87
CA LEU A 21 2.15 33.17 1.48
C LEU A 21 2.33 32.39 0.17
N ILE A 22 3.03 32.95 -0.82
CA ILE A 22 3.36 32.24 -2.05
C ILE A 22 4.27 31.04 -1.76
N LEU A 23 5.31 31.21 -0.96
CA LEU A 23 6.19 30.11 -0.56
C LEU A 23 5.41 29.01 0.20
N MET A 24 4.52 29.40 1.10
CA MET A 24 3.67 28.46 1.83
C MET A 24 2.77 27.65 0.90
N LEU A 25 2.09 28.31 -0.05
CA LEU A 25 1.27 27.63 -1.06
C LEU A 25 2.10 26.66 -1.92
N THR A 26 3.32 27.04 -2.30
CA THR A 26 4.20 26.13 -3.06
C THR A 26 4.58 24.89 -2.24
N LEU A 27 4.90 25.06 -0.97
CA LEU A 27 5.24 23.94 -0.07
C LEU A 27 4.04 23.03 0.16
N GLU A 28 2.83 23.57 0.30
CA GLU A 28 1.61 22.78 0.43
C GLU A 28 1.36 21.92 -0.82
N CYS A 29 1.48 22.50 -2.02
CA CYS A 29 1.34 21.77 -3.27
C CYS A 29 2.38 20.65 -3.40
N VAL A 30 3.66 20.94 -3.14
CA VAL A 30 4.74 19.94 -3.19
C VAL A 30 4.53 18.86 -2.13
N GLY A 31 4.17 19.26 -0.91
CA GLY A 31 3.89 18.35 0.21
C GLY A 31 2.74 17.40 -0.11
N ALA A 32 1.64 17.89 -0.67
CA ALA A 32 0.50 17.06 -1.06
C ALA A 32 0.87 16.01 -2.11
N VAL A 33 1.62 16.39 -3.14
CA VAL A 33 2.10 15.45 -4.17
C VAL A 33 3.08 14.44 -3.57
N PHE A 34 4.00 14.90 -2.72
CA PHE A 34 4.99 14.04 -2.08
C PHE A 34 4.34 13.00 -1.16
N VAL A 35 3.38 13.41 -0.31
CA VAL A 35 2.66 12.49 0.58
C VAL A 35 1.90 11.44 -0.23
N ARG A 36 1.22 11.85 -1.30
CA ARG A 36 0.51 10.92 -2.18
C ARG A 36 1.47 9.94 -2.86
N GLN A 37 2.63 10.42 -3.31
CA GLN A 37 3.64 9.57 -3.92
C GLN A 37 4.22 8.56 -2.92
N LEU A 38 4.47 9.00 -1.68
CA LEU A 38 4.95 8.16 -0.59
C LEU A 38 3.91 7.10 -0.21
N GLU A 39 2.64 7.47 -0.14
CA GLU A 39 1.53 6.54 0.08
C GLU A 39 1.50 5.46 -1.01
N HIS A 40 1.54 5.86 -2.29
CA HIS A 40 1.56 4.91 -3.41
C HIS A 40 2.77 3.97 -3.35
N GLN A 41 3.95 4.48 -3.00
CA GLN A 41 5.16 3.65 -2.84
C GLN A 41 4.98 2.64 -1.70
N ASN A 42 4.55 3.09 -0.51
CA ASN A 42 4.35 2.23 0.64
C ASN A 42 3.30 1.14 0.36
N LEU A 43 2.18 1.49 -0.27
CA LEU A 43 1.16 0.53 -0.66
C LEU A 43 1.69 -0.50 -1.66
N ASN A 44 2.48 -0.08 -2.65
CA ASN A 44 3.04 -0.99 -3.65
C ASN A 44 4.08 -1.93 -3.02
N THR A 45 4.97 -1.42 -2.17
CA THR A 45 5.93 -2.23 -1.43
C THR A 45 5.25 -3.22 -0.50
N PHE A 46 4.19 -2.80 0.20
CA PHE A 46 3.40 -3.69 1.03
C PHE A 46 2.72 -4.79 0.20
N LYS A 47 2.10 -4.44 -0.93
CA LYS A 47 1.48 -5.41 -1.86
C LYS A 47 2.49 -6.46 -2.34
N GLN A 48 3.70 -6.05 -2.72
CA GLN A 48 4.77 -6.98 -3.11
C GLN A 48 5.22 -7.88 -1.97
N THR A 49 5.16 -7.39 -0.73
CA THR A 49 5.56 -8.17 0.46
C THR A 49 4.56 -9.28 0.78
N ILE A 50 3.27 -9.11 0.43
CA ILE A 50 2.21 -10.12 0.65
C ILE A 50 1.92 -10.97 -0.59
N GLU A 51 2.57 -10.70 -1.72
CA GLU A 51 2.42 -11.47 -2.94
C GLU A 51 3.03 -12.87 -2.74
N LEU A 52 2.31 -13.90 -3.19
CA LEU A 52 2.80 -15.26 -3.09
C LEU A 52 3.98 -15.47 -4.06
N PRO A 53 5.07 -16.10 -3.62
CA PRO A 53 6.15 -16.46 -4.53
C PRO A 53 5.65 -17.33 -5.68
N SER A 54 6.15 -17.11 -6.89
CA SER A 54 5.70 -17.84 -8.09
C SER A 54 5.81 -19.38 -7.97
N TYR A 55 6.75 -19.91 -7.16
CA TYR A 55 6.82 -21.35 -6.92
C TYR A 55 5.59 -21.89 -6.18
N VAL A 56 5.00 -21.10 -5.28
CA VAL A 56 3.77 -21.45 -4.55
C VAL A 56 2.61 -21.50 -5.53
N ASP A 57 2.45 -20.47 -6.35
CA ASP A 57 1.39 -20.40 -7.37
C ASP A 57 1.44 -21.58 -8.34
N ASN A 58 2.63 -21.88 -8.88
CA ASN A 58 2.81 -23.01 -9.79
C ASN A 58 2.50 -24.35 -9.12
N SER A 59 2.94 -24.53 -7.86
CA SER A 59 2.70 -25.76 -7.10
C SER A 59 1.21 -25.94 -6.78
N LEU A 60 0.52 -24.86 -6.42
CA LEU A 60 -0.92 -24.85 -6.17
C LEU A 60 -1.71 -25.14 -7.46
N ALA A 61 -1.32 -24.52 -8.58
CA ALA A 61 -1.92 -24.77 -9.89
C ALA A 61 -1.78 -26.25 -10.30
N GLU A 62 -0.60 -26.85 -10.09
CA GLU A 62 -0.40 -28.28 -10.32
C GLU A 62 -1.35 -29.12 -9.46
N GLN A 63 -1.46 -28.84 -8.16
CA GLN A 63 -2.36 -29.61 -7.29
C GLN A 63 -3.84 -29.44 -7.67
N LEU A 64 -4.26 -28.24 -8.09
CA LEU A 64 -5.62 -27.98 -8.56
C LEU A 64 -5.96 -28.73 -9.86
N SER A 65 -4.97 -29.05 -10.69
CA SER A 65 -5.14 -29.82 -11.92
C SER A 65 -5.33 -31.33 -11.70
N ARG A 66 -5.04 -31.85 -10.50
CA ARG A 66 -5.06 -33.30 -10.23
C ARG A 66 -6.48 -33.81 -10.06
N SER A 67 -6.77 -34.95 -10.68
CA SER A 67 -8.06 -35.65 -10.55
C SER A 67 -8.34 -36.16 -9.12
N ASN A 68 -7.30 -36.56 -8.38
CA ASN A 68 -7.44 -37.00 -6.99
C ASN A 68 -7.49 -35.79 -6.03
N THR A 69 -8.70 -35.28 -5.85
CA THR A 69 -9.03 -34.12 -5.01
C THR A 69 -8.59 -34.26 -3.55
N LYS A 70 -8.65 -35.46 -2.98
CA LYS A 70 -8.29 -35.70 -1.57
C LYS A 70 -6.78 -35.60 -1.35
N LYS A 71 -5.98 -36.21 -2.24
CA LYS A 71 -4.52 -36.12 -2.19
C LYS A 71 -4.05 -34.69 -2.50
N ALA A 72 -4.69 -34.04 -3.48
CA ALA A 72 -4.43 -32.64 -3.83
C ALA A 72 -4.64 -31.70 -2.63
N ASN A 73 -5.77 -31.81 -1.91
CA ASN A 73 -6.03 -30.95 -0.74
C ASN A 73 -5.00 -31.10 0.37
N LYS A 74 -4.53 -32.33 0.62
CA LYS A 74 -3.47 -32.56 1.60
C LYS A 74 -2.17 -31.85 1.20
N GLN A 75 -1.81 -31.92 -0.08
CA GLN A 75 -0.63 -31.25 -0.62
C GLN A 75 -0.78 -29.72 -0.63
N ILE A 76 -1.97 -29.21 -0.98
CA ILE A 76 -2.29 -27.77 -0.89
C ILE A 76 -2.07 -27.27 0.53
N ASN A 77 -2.65 -27.91 1.55
CA ASN A 77 -2.48 -27.49 2.94
C ASN A 77 -1.00 -27.54 3.40
N GLN A 78 -0.23 -28.51 2.90
CA GLN A 78 1.21 -28.57 3.19
C GLN A 78 1.96 -27.38 2.56
N ILE A 79 1.73 -27.09 1.27
CA ILE A 79 2.32 -25.94 0.58
C ILE A 79 1.95 -24.64 1.31
N LEU A 80 0.69 -24.48 1.72
CA LEU A 80 0.23 -23.30 2.47
C LEU A 80 0.91 -23.17 3.83
N SER A 81 1.15 -24.27 4.56
CA SER A 81 1.85 -24.25 5.84
C SER A 81 3.34 -23.89 5.73
N GLU A 82 3.93 -24.08 4.54
CA GLU A 82 5.32 -23.72 4.26
C GLU A 82 5.49 -22.23 3.89
N VAL A 83 4.38 -21.53 3.59
CA VAL A 83 4.40 -20.08 3.36
C VAL A 83 4.56 -19.34 4.69
N ASN A 84 5.80 -19.03 5.05
CA ASN A 84 6.13 -18.30 6.26
C ASN A 84 6.17 -16.79 5.98
N ASN A 85 5.02 -16.12 6.04
CA ASN A 85 4.92 -14.67 5.91
C ASN A 85 4.00 -14.06 6.98
N ASN A 86 4.61 -13.42 7.97
CA ASN A 86 3.91 -12.81 9.11
C ASN A 86 2.97 -11.64 8.73
N ASN A 87 3.10 -11.10 7.52
CA ASN A 87 2.21 -10.03 7.03
C ASN A 87 0.91 -10.58 6.42
N ILE A 88 0.81 -11.91 6.24
CA ILE A 88 -0.36 -12.57 5.70
C ILE A 88 -1.16 -13.18 6.85
N SER A 89 -2.45 -12.84 6.94
CA SER A 89 -3.35 -13.37 7.98
C SER A 89 -3.95 -14.73 7.62
N GLU A 90 -4.29 -14.93 6.34
CA GLU A 90 -4.89 -16.16 5.82
C GLU A 90 -4.58 -16.26 4.32
N ILE A 91 -4.21 -17.44 3.85
CA ILE A 91 -4.15 -17.78 2.43
C ILE A 91 -5.25 -18.80 2.15
N ARG A 92 -6.11 -18.52 1.18
CA ARG A 92 -7.20 -19.41 0.78
C ARG A 92 -7.05 -19.82 -0.67
N VAL A 93 -7.10 -21.13 -0.93
CA VAL A 93 -7.05 -21.69 -2.28
C VAL A 93 -8.46 -22.11 -2.68
N VAL A 94 -8.97 -21.52 -3.76
CA VAL A 94 -10.33 -21.74 -4.25
C VAL A 94 -10.25 -22.28 -5.68
N ASP A 95 -11.00 -23.35 -5.96
CA ASP A 95 -11.07 -23.92 -7.31
C ASP A 95 -12.07 -23.17 -8.22
N SER A 96 -12.14 -23.57 -9.50
CA SER A 96 -13.05 -22.99 -10.50
C SER A 96 -14.54 -23.25 -10.21
N LYS A 97 -14.86 -24.13 -9.25
CA LYS A 97 -16.23 -24.39 -8.76
C LYS A 97 -16.53 -23.58 -7.48
N SER A 98 -15.67 -22.63 -7.14
CA SER A 98 -15.75 -21.82 -5.92
C SER A 98 -15.64 -22.63 -4.62
N ILE A 99 -15.05 -23.82 -4.67
CA ILE A 99 -14.85 -24.67 -3.50
C ILE A 99 -13.47 -24.36 -2.88
N VAL A 100 -13.44 -24.14 -1.57
CA VAL A 100 -12.18 -23.99 -0.82
C VAL A 100 -11.47 -25.33 -0.76
N ARG A 101 -10.23 -25.37 -1.25
CA ARG A 101 -9.39 -26.57 -1.35
C ARG A 101 -8.31 -26.62 -0.28
N GLY A 102 -7.99 -25.49 0.33
CA GLY A 102 -7.09 -25.38 1.47
C GLY A 102 -7.06 -23.96 2.06
N THR A 103 -6.56 -23.88 3.30
CA THR A 103 -6.32 -22.65 4.06
C THR A 103 -5.01 -22.78 4.83
N SER A 104 -4.27 -21.67 4.99
CA SER A 104 -3.12 -21.58 5.92
C SER A 104 -3.57 -21.27 7.33
#